data_AF-A0AB39RTY1-F1
#
_entry.id   AF-A0AB39RTY1-F1
#
_cell.length_a   1.000
_cell.length_b   1.000
_cell.length_c   1.000
_cell.angle_alpha   90.00
_cell.angle_beta   90.00
_cell.angle_gamma   90.00
#
_symmetry.space_group_name_H-M   'P 1'
#
loop_
_entity.id
_entity.type
_entity.pdbx_description
1 polymer ?
#
loop_
_entity_poly.entity_id
_entity_poly.type
_entity_poly.pdbx_seq_one_letter_code
_entity_poly.pdbx_strand_id
1 'polypeptide(L)'
;MLVGQTTDTRPPSSTRRCTGCGCRLNRYNDGRRCFACSRNAALPEAAKPAIPPDVWGDREAQGALVERDFGALCLRVRELTSMRQDDLALLTGLSQPYLSMLESGQRRLTNIDRIVALLDGMGVPMVLTGPMLRTSTRVTSPGTESPGLSTGRI
;
A
#
# COMPACT_ATOMS: atom_id res chain seq x y z
N MET A 1 -28.66 50.02 13.33
CA MET A 1 -27.53 49.87 12.38
C MET A 1 -26.26 50.17 13.18
N LEU A 2 -25.17 49.41 13.24
CA LEU A 2 -24.67 48.25 12.50
C LEU A 2 -24.00 47.26 13.48
N VAL A 3 -24.16 45.97 13.19
CA VAL A 3 -23.38 44.85 13.75
C VAL A 3 -21.99 44.81 13.11
N GLY A 4 -20.94 45.03 13.90
CA GLY A 4 -19.55 44.86 13.48
C GLY A 4 -19.17 43.38 13.45
N GLN A 5 -19.24 42.78 12.27
CA GLN A 5 -18.85 41.38 12.04
C GLN A 5 -17.33 41.25 12.11
N THR A 6 -16.84 40.40 13.01
CA THR A 6 -15.44 39.96 13.05
C THR A 6 -15.16 39.07 11.85
N THR A 7 -14.47 39.58 10.84
CA THR A 7 -13.89 38.74 9.79
C THR A 7 -12.61 38.08 10.33
N ASP A 8 -12.78 36.99 11.08
CA ASP A 8 -11.75 36.00 11.37
C ASP A 8 -11.36 35.34 10.05
N THR A 9 -10.39 35.93 9.35
CA THR A 9 -9.81 35.30 8.16
C THR A 9 -8.77 34.30 8.64
N ARG A 10 -9.23 33.19 9.25
CA ARG A 10 -8.35 32.06 9.55
C ARG A 10 -8.02 31.36 8.22
N PRO A 11 -6.74 31.36 7.77
CA PRO A 11 -6.37 30.62 6.57
C PRO A 11 -6.71 29.13 6.79
N PRO A 12 -7.15 28.39 5.75
CA PRO A 12 -7.38 26.97 5.88
C PRO A 12 -6.08 26.35 6.36
N SER A 13 -6.08 25.80 7.58
CA SER A 13 -4.90 25.11 8.11
C SER A 13 -4.60 23.98 7.15
N SER A 14 -3.62 24.19 6.25
CA SER A 14 -3.11 23.22 5.31
C SER A 14 -2.83 21.99 6.13
N THR A 15 -3.69 20.99 5.99
CA THR A 15 -3.66 19.82 6.84
C THR A 15 -2.44 19.03 6.37
N ARG A 16 -1.27 19.37 6.91
CA ARG A 16 0.00 18.77 6.51
C ARG A 16 -0.12 17.28 6.74
N ARG A 17 0.18 16.49 5.71
CA ARG A 17 0.15 15.03 5.77
C ARG A 17 1.57 14.50 5.75
N CYS A 18 1.80 13.44 6.50
CA CYS A 18 3.04 12.70 6.49
C CYS A 18 3.29 12.10 5.10
N THR A 19 4.51 12.23 4.60
CA THR A 19 4.94 11.66 3.32
C THR A 19 5.11 10.13 3.36
N GLY A 20 5.12 9.51 4.55
CA GLY A 20 5.11 8.05 4.73
C GLY A 20 3.69 7.49 4.86
N CYS A 21 3.07 7.64 6.04
CA CYS A 21 1.73 7.10 6.36
C CYS A 21 0.54 7.88 5.76
N GLY A 22 0.74 9.09 5.19
CA GLY A 22 -0.37 9.99 4.79
C GLY A 22 -1.19 10.58 5.95
N CYS A 23 -0.85 10.26 7.20
CA CYS A 23 -1.54 10.71 8.39
C CYS A 23 -1.36 12.21 8.66
N ARG A 24 -2.37 12.87 9.24
CA ARG A 24 -2.32 14.31 9.56
C ARG A 24 -1.20 14.56 10.56
N LEU A 25 -0.27 15.44 10.21
CA LEU A 25 0.82 15.84 11.09
C LEU A 25 0.27 16.71 12.21
N ASN A 26 0.75 16.43 13.43
CA ASN A 26 0.48 17.28 14.58
C ASN A 26 1.06 18.68 14.33
N ARG A 27 0.45 19.71 14.92
CA ARG A 27 0.91 21.11 14.84
C ARG A 27 2.35 21.29 15.32
N TYR A 28 2.75 20.50 16.31
CA TYR A 28 4.10 20.48 16.88
C TYR A 28 5.09 19.62 16.06
N ASN A 29 4.67 19.06 14.93
CA ASN A 29 5.56 18.35 14.01
C ASN A 29 5.80 19.23 12.77
N ASP A 30 6.98 19.84 12.74
CA ASP A 30 7.49 20.65 11.63
C ASP A 30 8.10 19.81 10.50
N GLY A 31 8.32 18.51 10.73
CA GLY A 31 8.85 17.55 9.79
C GLY A 31 7.92 17.16 8.63
N ARG A 32 8.47 16.49 7.61
CA ARG A 32 7.70 15.92 6.48
C ARG A 32 7.14 14.53 6.78
N ARG A 33 7.51 13.95 7.93
CA ARG A 33 7.07 12.63 8.41
C ARG A 33 6.56 12.74 9.84
N CYS A 34 5.58 11.92 10.22
CA CYS A 34 5.13 11.84 11.61
C CYS A 34 6.24 11.23 12.49
N PHE A 35 6.18 11.46 13.81
CA PHE A 35 7.19 10.96 14.74
C PHE A 35 7.40 9.43 14.67
N ALA A 36 6.35 8.66 14.38
CA ALA A 36 6.45 7.22 14.17
C ALA A 36 7.21 6.88 12.87
N CYS A 37 6.84 7.50 11.74
CA CYS A 37 7.54 7.30 10.47
C CYS A 37 8.99 7.80 10.51
N SER A 38 9.29 8.86 11.25
CA SER A 38 10.67 9.35 11.41
C SER A 38 11.48 8.41 12.31
N ARG A 39 10.90 7.91 13.40
CA ARG A 39 11.56 6.92 14.28
C ARG A 39 11.84 5.62 13.53
N ASN A 40 10.89 5.12 12.74
CA ASN A 40 11.11 3.92 11.93
C ASN A 40 12.18 4.11 10.85
N ALA A 41 12.21 5.29 10.21
CA ALA A 41 13.26 5.60 9.25
C ALA A 41 14.66 5.66 9.89
N ALA A 42 14.74 5.85 11.21
CA ALA A 42 15.99 5.86 11.96
C ALA A 42 16.34 4.48 12.58
N LEU A 43 15.45 3.48 12.51
CA LEU A 43 15.76 2.14 13.01
C LEU A 43 16.76 1.43 12.07
N PRO A 44 17.74 0.69 12.62
CA PRO A 44 18.56 -0.24 11.83
C PRO A 44 17.67 -1.25 11.09
N GLU A 45 18.06 -1.67 9.89
CA GLU A 45 17.25 -2.58 9.06
C GLU A 45 16.87 -3.87 9.80
N ALA A 46 17.78 -4.41 10.60
CA ALA A 46 17.58 -5.61 11.40
C ALA A 46 16.57 -5.45 12.56
N ALA A 47 16.26 -4.22 12.96
CA ALA A 47 15.29 -3.90 14.01
C ALA A 47 13.94 -3.46 13.46
N LYS A 48 13.79 -3.38 12.13
CA LYS A 48 12.48 -3.12 11.53
C LYS A 48 11.60 -4.35 11.70
N PRO A 49 10.34 -4.19 12.11
CA PRO A 49 9.39 -5.30 12.09
C PRO A 49 9.33 -5.85 10.67
N ALA A 50 9.45 -7.16 10.50
CA ALA A 50 9.37 -7.84 9.21
C ALA A 50 8.47 -9.07 9.36
N ILE A 51 7.79 -9.44 8.29
CA ILE A 51 6.94 -10.63 8.28
C ILE A 51 7.82 -11.83 7.89
N PRO A 52 7.91 -12.87 8.74
CA PRO A 52 8.66 -14.08 8.40
C PRO A 52 8.09 -14.75 7.15
N PRO A 53 8.93 -15.32 6.27
CA PRO A 53 8.47 -15.94 5.03
C PRO A 53 7.53 -17.15 5.27
N ASP A 54 7.65 -17.82 6.43
CA ASP A 54 6.84 -18.98 6.79
C ASP A 54 5.33 -18.66 6.92
N VAL A 55 5.00 -17.39 7.20
CA VAL A 55 3.61 -16.90 7.29
C VAL A 55 2.84 -17.13 5.99
N TRP A 56 3.54 -17.10 4.86
CA TRP A 56 2.93 -17.27 3.54
C TRP A 56 2.59 -18.73 3.20
N GLY A 57 2.99 -19.68 4.04
CA GLY A 57 2.56 -21.08 3.96
C GLY A 57 1.15 -21.32 4.50
N ASP A 58 0.58 -20.36 5.24
CA ASP A 58 -0.74 -20.49 5.85
C ASP A 58 -1.88 -20.47 4.81
N ARG A 59 -2.82 -21.42 4.93
CA ARG A 59 -3.90 -21.57 3.95
C ARG A 59 -4.91 -20.43 4.00
N GLU A 60 -5.14 -19.82 5.16
CA GLU A 60 -6.05 -18.68 5.27
C GLU A 60 -5.42 -17.42 4.69
N ALA A 61 -4.12 -17.21 4.92
CA ALA A 61 -3.37 -16.13 4.27
C ALA A 61 -3.39 -16.26 2.74
N GLN A 62 -3.18 -17.48 2.21
CA GLN A 62 -3.30 -17.74 0.77
C GLN A 62 -4.72 -17.58 0.25
N GLY A 63 -5.74 -18.02 1.01
CA GLY A 63 -7.16 -17.84 0.66
C GLY A 63 -7.55 -16.36 0.56
N ALA A 64 -7.16 -15.56 1.56
CA ALA A 64 -7.37 -14.13 1.57
C ALA A 64 -6.67 -13.42 0.40
N LEU A 65 -5.48 -13.88 0.01
CA LEU A 65 -4.83 -13.44 -1.23
C LEU A 65 -5.72 -13.78 -2.43
N VAL A 66 -6.10 -15.04 -2.65
CA VAL A 66 -6.92 -15.44 -3.82
C VAL A 66 -8.22 -14.63 -3.91
N GLU A 67 -8.90 -14.40 -2.79
CA GLU A 67 -10.16 -13.66 -2.72
C GLU A 67 -10.00 -12.14 -2.81
N ARG A 68 -8.76 -11.63 -2.82
CA ARG A 68 -8.43 -10.20 -2.75
C ARG A 68 -8.98 -9.53 -1.49
N ASP A 69 -9.09 -10.29 -0.41
CA ASP A 69 -9.48 -9.78 0.90
C ASP A 69 -8.24 -9.32 1.66
N PHE A 70 -7.82 -8.10 1.36
CA PHE A 70 -6.67 -7.48 2.03
C PHE A 70 -6.93 -7.17 3.51
N GLY A 71 -8.19 -7.13 3.95
CA GLY A 71 -8.55 -6.96 5.36
C GLY A 71 -8.27 -8.24 6.13
N ALA A 72 -8.82 -9.36 5.64
CA ALA A 72 -8.56 -10.68 6.19
C ALA A 72 -7.08 -11.05 6.13
N LEU A 73 -6.37 -10.68 5.05
CA LEU A 73 -4.94 -10.91 4.91
C LEU A 73 -4.14 -10.19 6.00
N CYS A 74 -4.39 -8.89 6.20
CA CYS A 74 -3.72 -8.09 7.23
C CYS A 74 -3.97 -8.65 8.63
N LEU A 75 -5.22 -9.03 8.93
CA LEU A 75 -5.59 -9.62 10.20
C LEU A 75 -4.85 -10.94 10.43
N ARG A 76 -4.88 -11.84 9.44
CA ARG A 76 -4.25 -13.16 9.52
C ARG A 76 -2.73 -13.07 9.71
N VAL A 77 -2.08 -12.18 8.96
CA VAL A 77 -0.64 -11.92 9.12
C VAL A 77 -0.32 -11.44 10.53
N ARG A 78 -1.14 -10.55 11.10
CA ARG A 78 -0.93 -10.06 12.48
C ARG A 78 -1.09 -11.14 13.51
N GLU A 79 -2.06 -12.04 13.35
CA GLU A 79 -2.24 -13.19 14.25
C GLU A 79 -1.03 -14.12 14.21
N LEU A 80 -0.56 -14.46 13.01
CA LEU A 80 0.59 -15.36 12.81
C LEU A 80 1.92 -14.77 13.30
N THR A 81 2.06 -13.45 13.29
CA THR A 81 3.29 -12.74 13.69
C THR A 81 3.21 -12.08 15.07
N SER A 82 2.05 -12.13 15.72
CA SER A 82 1.74 -11.34 16.94
C SER A 82 2.04 -9.85 16.79
N MET A 83 1.94 -9.33 15.56
CA MET A 83 2.36 -7.98 15.22
C MET A 83 1.26 -6.96 15.54
N ARG A 84 1.67 -5.80 16.07
CA ARG A 84 0.73 -4.72 16.37
C ARG A 84 0.22 -4.12 15.07
N GLN A 85 -0.99 -3.59 15.12
CA GLN A 85 -1.60 -2.88 13.99
C GLN A 85 -0.72 -1.70 13.54
N ASP A 86 -0.10 -1.01 14.50
CA ASP A 86 0.77 0.14 14.26
C ASP A 86 2.03 -0.26 13.46
N ASP A 87 2.59 -1.44 13.75
CA ASP A 87 3.77 -1.97 13.08
C ASP A 87 3.44 -2.44 11.66
N LEU A 88 2.28 -3.09 11.46
CA LEU A 88 1.83 -3.48 10.13
C LEU A 88 1.47 -2.26 9.26
N ALA A 89 0.85 -1.23 9.85
CA ALA A 89 0.56 0.03 9.17
C ALA A 89 1.87 0.71 8.70
N LEU A 90 2.88 0.67 9.55
CA LEU A 90 4.20 1.21 9.25
C LEU A 90 4.92 0.45 8.14
N LEU A 91 4.85 -0.88 8.15
CA LEU A 91 5.41 -1.77 7.11
C LEU A 91 4.77 -1.53 5.75
N THR A 92 3.44 -1.45 5.71
CA THR A 92 2.66 -1.32 4.49
C THR A 92 2.53 0.12 3.97
N GLY A 93 3.00 1.09 4.75
CA GLY A 93 2.81 2.52 4.47
C GLY A 93 1.36 3.00 4.62
N LEU A 94 0.46 2.16 5.12
CA LEU A 94 -0.93 2.54 5.41
C LEU A 94 -1.01 3.31 6.72
N SER A 95 -2.02 4.17 6.85
CA SER A 95 -2.29 4.79 8.16
C SER A 95 -3.01 3.78 9.07
N GLN A 96 -2.70 3.76 10.36
CA GLN A 96 -3.40 2.94 11.36
C GLN A 96 -4.94 2.98 11.27
N PRO A 97 -5.63 4.16 11.18
CA PRO A 97 -7.08 4.17 11.05
C PRO A 97 -7.58 3.58 9.73
N TYR A 98 -6.78 3.72 8.66
CA TYR A 98 -7.08 3.07 7.38
C TYR A 98 -6.95 1.55 7.48
N LEU A 99 -5.90 1.06 8.14
CA LEU A 99 -5.70 -0.36 8.38
C LEU A 99 -6.81 -0.94 9.26
N SER A 100 -7.26 -0.22 10.28
CA SER A 100 -8.41 -0.62 11.11
C SER A 100 -9.71 -0.71 10.31
N MET A 101 -10.00 0.28 9.46
CA MET A 101 -11.17 0.22 8.56
C MET A 101 -11.05 -0.90 7.52
N LEU A 102 -9.82 -1.24 7.12
CA LEU A 102 -9.56 -2.34 6.19
C LEU A 102 -9.79 -3.70 6.87
N GLU A 103 -9.21 -3.92 8.05
CA GLU A 103 -9.36 -5.15 8.86
C GLU A 103 -10.83 -5.39 9.28
N SER A 104 -11.58 -4.33 9.56
CA SER A 104 -13.01 -4.43 9.92
C SER A 104 -13.96 -4.53 8.72
N GLY A 105 -13.44 -4.53 7.49
CA GLY A 105 -14.25 -4.57 6.27
C GLY A 105 -15.02 -3.30 5.96
N GLN A 106 -14.90 -2.24 6.77
CA GLN A 106 -15.51 -0.93 6.53
C GLN A 106 -14.98 -0.25 5.25
N ARG A 107 -13.76 -0.61 4.83
CA ARG A 107 -13.15 -0.07 3.62
C ARG A 107 -12.44 -1.16 2.82
N ARG A 108 -12.68 -1.18 1.51
CA ARG A 108 -11.98 -2.08 0.57
C ARG A 108 -10.81 -1.35 -0.10
N LEU A 109 -9.67 -2.03 -0.20
CA LEU A 109 -8.51 -1.55 -0.93
C LEU A 109 -8.67 -1.87 -2.42
N THR A 110 -9.05 -0.87 -3.22
CA THR A 110 -9.34 -1.04 -4.66
C THR A 110 -8.30 -0.39 -5.59
N ASN A 111 -7.47 0.51 -5.06
CA ASN A 111 -6.43 1.19 -5.84
C ASN A 111 -5.22 0.27 -6.01
N ILE A 112 -4.85 -0.01 -7.25
CA ILE A 112 -3.77 -0.94 -7.62
C ILE A 112 -2.42 -0.50 -7.04
N ASP A 113 -2.07 0.79 -7.11
CA ASP A 113 -0.80 1.28 -6.56
C ASP A 113 -0.69 1.04 -5.05
N ARG A 114 -1.81 1.19 -4.33
CA ARG A 114 -1.85 0.89 -2.89
C ARG A 114 -1.86 -0.60 -2.59
N ILE A 115 -2.44 -1.41 -3.45
CA ILE A 115 -2.37 -2.88 -3.33
C ILE A 115 -0.91 -3.31 -3.52
N VAL A 116 -0.22 -2.79 -4.53
CA VAL A 116 1.20 -3.07 -4.75
C VAL A 116 2.03 -2.63 -3.56
N ALA A 117 1.83 -1.40 -3.05
CA ALA A 117 2.54 -0.92 -1.86
C ALA A 117 2.27 -1.76 -0.60
N LEU A 118 1.03 -2.23 -0.42
CA LEU A 118 0.67 -3.14 0.67
C LEU A 118 1.42 -4.48 0.53
N LEU A 119 1.35 -5.10 -0.64
CA LEU A 119 1.96 -6.41 -0.90
C LEU A 119 3.49 -6.36 -0.81
N ASP A 120 4.09 -5.31 -1.36
CA ASP A 120 5.53 -5.04 -1.28
C ASP A 120 5.96 -4.79 0.17
N GLY A 121 5.23 -3.94 0.90
CA GLY A 121 5.49 -3.66 2.31
C GLY A 121 5.30 -4.86 3.24
N MET A 122 4.46 -5.83 2.85
CA MET A 122 4.35 -7.10 3.57
C MET A 122 5.44 -8.12 3.19
N GLY A 123 6.15 -7.91 2.08
CA GLY A 123 7.11 -8.88 1.55
C GLY A 123 6.43 -10.14 1.00
N VAL A 124 5.24 -10.01 0.40
CA VAL A 124 4.52 -11.17 -0.15
C VAL A 124 5.32 -11.77 -1.31
N PRO A 125 5.59 -13.10 -1.32
CA PRO A 125 6.29 -13.75 -2.41
C PRO A 125 5.60 -13.53 -3.76
N MET A 126 6.38 -13.15 -4.77
CA MET A 126 5.86 -12.92 -6.14
C MET A 126 5.17 -14.15 -6.74
N VAL A 127 5.51 -15.36 -6.28
CA VAL A 127 4.85 -16.60 -6.71
C VAL A 127 3.37 -16.66 -6.28
N LEU A 128 3.02 -16.03 -5.15
CA LEU A 128 1.65 -15.98 -4.61
C LEU A 128 0.86 -14.80 -5.18
N THR A 129 1.54 -13.70 -5.51
CA THR A 129 0.92 -12.53 -6.14
C THR A 129 0.88 -12.62 -7.66
N GLY A 130 1.64 -13.52 -8.27
CA GLY A 130 1.71 -13.74 -9.71
C GLY A 130 0.36 -13.94 -10.40
N PRO A 131 -0.58 -14.74 -9.86
CA PRO A 131 -1.93 -14.86 -10.41
C PRO A 131 -2.75 -13.57 -10.29
N MET A 132 -2.48 -12.75 -9.26
CA MET A 132 -3.22 -11.53 -8.93
C MET A 132 -2.73 -10.28 -9.68
N LEU A 133 -1.42 -10.21 -9.89
CA LEU A 133 -0.69 -9.11 -10.53
C LEU A 133 -0.28 -9.44 -11.97
N ARG A 134 -0.90 -10.44 -12.61
CA ARG A 134 -0.93 -10.50 -14.08
C ARG A 134 -1.76 -9.31 -14.57
N THR A 135 -1.17 -8.12 -14.48
CA THR A 135 -1.30 -7.11 -15.52
C THR A 135 -1.23 -7.88 -16.81
N SER A 136 -2.30 -7.79 -17.60
CA SER A 136 -2.26 -8.22 -18.98
C SER A 136 -1.03 -7.56 -19.58
N THR A 137 0.07 -8.31 -19.67
CA THR A 137 1.15 -7.99 -20.58
C THR A 137 0.45 -8.04 -21.91
N ARG A 138 0.03 -6.86 -22.39
CA ARG A 138 -0.32 -6.71 -23.79
C ARG A 138 0.96 -7.09 -24.51
N VAL A 139 1.01 -8.34 -24.94
CA VAL A 139 2.00 -8.84 -25.89
C VAL A 139 1.86 -7.90 -27.06
N THR A 140 2.77 -6.92 -27.12
CA THR A 140 2.96 -6.16 -28.35
C THR A 140 3.71 -7.16 -29.20
N SER A 141 2.95 -7.91 -30.00
CA SER A 141 3.53 -8.82 -30.98
C SER A 141 4.61 -8.04 -31.73
N PRO A 142 5.87 -8.51 -31.77
CA PRO A 142 6.79 -8.00 -32.77
C PRO A 142 6.12 -8.25 -34.12
N GLY A 143 5.92 -7.18 -34.89
CA GLY A 143 5.35 -7.28 -36.22
C GLY A 143 6.09 -8.38 -36.98
N THR A 144 5.35 -9.40 -37.40
CA THR A 144 5.79 -10.31 -38.44
C THR A 144 5.88 -9.47 -39.71
N GLU A 145 7.02 -8.81 -39.90
CA GLU A 145 7.47 -8.37 -41.21
C GLU A 145 7.77 -9.64 -42.02
N SER A 146 6.73 -10.12 -42.71
CA SER A 146 6.85 -11.16 -43.72
C SER A 146 7.73 -10.64 -44.87
N PRO A 147 8.83 -11.31 -45.23
CA PRO A 147 9.56 -10.99 -46.45
C PRO A 147 8.71 -11.39 -47.65
N GLY A 148 8.20 -10.41 -48.38
CA GLY A 148 7.55 -10.59 -49.67
C GLY A 148 8.56 -11.03 -50.73
N LEU A 149 8.78 -12.34 -50.83
CA LEU A 149 9.37 -12.96 -52.01
C LEU A 149 8.22 -13.40 -52.94
N SER A 150 7.97 -12.64 -54.00
CA SER A 150 7.33 -13.18 -55.20
C SER A 150 7.71 -12.34 -56.43
N THR A 151 8.70 -12.80 -57.19
CA THR A 151 8.58 -13.58 -58.45
C THR A 151 8.42 -12.66 -59.66
N GLY A 152 9.38 -12.76 -60.57
CA GLY A 152 9.45 -11.95 -61.79
C GLY A 152 8.41 -12.30 -62.85
N ARG A 153 8.34 -11.42 -63.85
CA ARG A 153 7.82 -11.71 -65.19
C ARG A 153 8.56 -10.82 -66.19
N ILE A 154 9.26 -11.49 -67.10
CA ILE A 154 9.46 -11.23 -68.54
C ILE A 154 8.84 -9.96 -69.11
#